data_AF-A0A5J4P7B2-F1
#
_entry.id   AF-A0A5J4P7B2-F1
#
_cell.length_a   1.000
_cell.length_b   1.000
_cell.length_c   1.000
_cell.angle_alpha   90.00
_cell.angle_beta   90.00
_cell.angle_gamma   90.00
#
_symmetry.space_group_name_H-M   'P 1'
#
loop_
_entity.id
_entity.type
_entity.pdbx_description
1 polymer ?
#
loop_
_entity_poly.entity_id
_entity_poly.type
_entity_poly.pdbx_seq_one_letter_code
_entity_poly.pdbx_strand_id
1 'polypeptide(L)' 'MLGQGTANIITPLFGGIPATGAIARTMTNINNGGLTPVAGIIHAIVLLLMLLFFMPLVQYIPMACLAGVLVIVAYNM' A
#
# COMPACT_ATOMS: atom_id res chain seq x y z
N MET A 1 -0.61 15.41 -10.14
CA MET A 1 -2.06 15.75 -10.03
C MET A 1 -2.92 14.92 -10.98
N LEU A 2 -2.67 14.94 -12.30
CA LEU A 2 -3.41 14.10 -13.28
C LEU A 2 -3.43 12.60 -12.91
N GLY A 3 -2.27 11.99 -12.67
CA GLY A 3 -2.22 10.55 -12.33
C GLY A 3 -2.99 10.17 -11.05
N GLN A 4 -2.83 10.95 -9.97
CA GLN A 4 -3.51 10.71 -8.70
C GLN A 4 -5.02 11.02 -8.76
N GLY A 5 -5.40 12.03 -9.54
CA GLY A 5 -6.81 12.36 -9.81
C GLY A 5 -7.50 11.25 -10.59
N THR A 6 -6.90 10.79 -11.68
CA THR A 6 -7.43 9.66 -12.46
C THR A 6 -7.48 8.37 -11.62
N ALA A 7 -6.46 8.10 -10.80
CA ALA A 7 -6.49 6.97 -9.88
C ALA A 7 -7.68 7.06 -8.92
N ASN A 8 -7.89 8.20 -8.26
CA ASN A 8 -9.01 8.38 -7.32
C ASN A 8 -10.39 8.40 -7.98
N ILE A 9 -10.49 8.64 -9.28
CA ILE A 9 -11.74 8.47 -10.05
C ILE A 9 -12.00 6.98 -10.33
N ILE A 10 -10.96 6.20 -10.62
CA ILE A 10 -11.08 4.79 -10.99
C ILE A 10 -11.22 3.89 -9.75
N THR A 11 -10.48 4.17 -8.68
CA THR A 11 -10.41 3.32 -7.47
C THR A 11 -11.77 2.96 -6.84
N PRO A 12 -12.75 3.89 -6.73
CA PRO A 12 -14.07 3.58 -6.18
C PRO A 12 -14.87 2.55 -7.02
N LEU A 13 -14.62 2.46 -8.32
CA LEU A 13 -15.29 1.50 -9.21
C LEU A 13 -14.92 0.04 -8.88
N PHE A 14 -13.80 -0.17 -8.18
CA PHE A 14 -13.32 -1.48 -7.73
C PHE A 14 -13.50 -1.68 -6.22
N GLY A 15 -14.30 -0.84 -5.55
CA GLY A 15 -14.51 -0.89 -4.08
C GLY A 15 -13.31 -0.40 -3.26
N GLY A 16 -12.35 0.29 -3.89
CA GLY A 16 -11.19 0.84 -3.19
C GLY A 16 -11.47 2.18 -2.51
N ILE A 17 -10.54 2.60 -1.66
CA ILE A 17 -10.60 3.86 -0.91
C ILE A 17 -9.72 4.94 -1.56
N PRO A 18 -9.97 6.24 -1.30
CA PRO A 18 -9.14 7.33 -1.83
C PRO A 18 -7.66 7.15 -1.46
N ALA A 19 -6.79 7.33 -2.43
CA ALA A 19 -5.36 7.13 -2.30
C ALA A 19 -4.57 8.45 -2.40
N THR A 20 -3.45 8.50 -1.70
CA THR A 20 -2.44 9.56 -1.81
C THR A 20 -1.03 8.99 -1.82
N GLY A 21 -0.04 9.83 -2.11
CA GLY A 21 1.36 9.46 -2.02
C GLY A 21 1.74 9.03 -0.60
N ALA A 22 2.32 7.84 -0.46
CA ALA A 22 2.72 7.29 0.83
C ALA A 22 4.20 7.53 1.10
N ILE A 23 4.52 8.63 1.81
CA ILE A 23 5.90 9.09 2.07
C ILE A 23 6.77 7.98 2.66
N ALA A 24 6.29 7.29 3.70
CA ALA A 24 7.03 6.21 4.36
C ALA A 24 7.40 5.07 3.39
N ARG A 25 6.48 4.65 2.50
CA ARG A 25 6.76 3.59 1.52
C ARG A 25 7.71 4.07 0.43
N THR A 26 7.57 5.32 -0.01
CA THR A 26 8.48 5.91 -0.99
C THR A 26 9.90 5.99 -0.45
N MET A 27 10.09 6.41 0.80
CA MET A 27 11.41 6.45 1.45
C MET A 27 12.03 5.07 1.58
N THR A 28 11.27 4.07 2.05
CA THR A 28 11.76 2.68 2.11
C THR A 28 12.11 2.14 0.72
N ASN A 29 11.32 2.46 -0.30
CA ASN A 29 11.59 2.05 -1.68
C ASN A 29 12.89 2.67 -2.20
N ILE A 30 13.12 3.96 -1.95
CA ILE A 30 14.35 4.67 -2.35
C ILE A 30 15.57 4.09 -1.61
N ASN A 31 15.46 3.85 -0.29
CA ASN A 31 16.53 3.25 0.51
C ASN A 31 16.89 1.83 0.04
N ASN A 32 15.91 1.10 -0.53
CA ASN A 32 16.12 -0.22 -1.16
C ASN A 32 16.55 -0.14 -2.64
N GLY A 33 16.91 1.05 -3.15
CA GLY A 33 17.40 1.24 -4.52
C GLY A 33 16.30 1.38 -5.60
N GLY A 34 15.04 1.49 -5.21
CA GLY A 34 13.92 1.68 -6.13
C GLY A 34 13.83 3.11 -6.63
N LEU A 35 14.43 3.38 -7.79
CA LEU A 35 14.51 4.72 -8.40
C LEU A 35 13.59 4.92 -9.62
N THR A 36 12.96 3.86 -10.12
CA THR A 36 12.12 3.92 -11.33
C THR A 36 10.64 3.70 -11.03
N PRO A 37 9.72 4.19 -11.88
CA PRO A 37 8.28 3.92 -11.74
C PRO A 37 7.92 2.43 -11.73
N VAL A 38 8.79 1.59 -12.29
CA VAL A 38 8.64 0.13 -12.33
C VAL A 38 8.58 -0.47 -10.92
N ALA A 39 9.30 0.11 -9.95
CA ALA A 39 9.26 -0.37 -8.56
C ALA A 39 7.84 -0.28 -7.96
N GLY A 40 7.11 0.80 -8.25
CA GLY A 40 5.71 0.96 -7.81
C GLY A 40 4.76 -0.03 -8.49
N ILE A 41 4.96 -0.31 -9.79
CA ILE A 41 4.16 -1.28 -10.55
C ILE A 41 4.38 -2.69 -9.99
N ILE A 42 5.64 -3.08 -9.78
CA ILE A 42 5.99 -4.38 -9.18
C ILE A 42 5.38 -4.49 -7.78
N HIS A 43 5.49 -3.44 -6.96
CA HIS A 43 4.89 -3.43 -5.62
C HIS A 43 3.38 -3.68 -5.67
N ALA A 44 2.65 -3.01 -6.58
CA ALA A 44 1.22 -3.19 -6.74
C ALA A 44 0.85 -4.63 -7.18
N ILE A 45 1.59 -5.21 -8.12
CA ILE A 45 1.39 -6.58 -8.59
C ILE A 45 1.67 -7.58 -7.46
N VAL A 46 2.78 -7.42 -6.74
CA VAL A 46 3.14 -8.30 -5.61
C VAL A 46 2.08 -8.23 -4.51
N LEU A 47 1.58 -7.03 -4.19
CA LEU A 47 0.50 -6.86 -3.22
C LEU A 47 -0.78 -7.58 -3.67
N LEU A 48 -1.16 -7.43 -4.95
CA LEU A 48 -2.33 -8.10 -5.51
C LEU A 48 -2.21 -9.63 -5.44
N LEU A 49 -1.05 -10.18 -5.83
CA LEU A 49 -0.80 -11.62 -5.76
C LEU A 49 -0.81 -12.11 -4.30
N MET A 50 -0.17 -11.37 -3.39
CA MET A 50 -0.18 -11.73 -1.97
C MET A 50 -1.60 -11.78 -1.42
N LEU A 51 -2.43 -10.79 -1.73
CA LEU A 51 -3.84 -10.80 -1.29
C LEU A 51 -4.61 -11.97 -1.89
N LEU A 52 -4.42 -12.30 -3.17
CA LEU A 52 -5.14 -13.39 -3.83
C LEU A 52 -4.77 -14.77 -3.27
N PHE A 53 -3.49 -15.01 -2.97
CA PHE A 53 -3.00 -16.31 -2.49
C PHE A 53 -3.07 -16.46 -0.96
N PHE A 54 -2.80 -15.40 -0.21
CA PHE A 54 -2.71 -15.43 1.25
C PHE A 54 -3.97 -14.92 1.97
N MET A 55 -5.05 -14.59 1.25
CA MET A 55 -6.32 -14.19 1.87
C MET A 55 -6.79 -15.11 3.00
N PRO A 56 -6.72 -16.45 2.87
CA PRO A 56 -7.13 -17.37 3.93
C PRO A 56 -6.26 -17.30 5.18
N LEU A 57 -5.05 -16.75 5.09
CA LEU A 57 -4.16 -16.58 6.22
C LEU A 57 -4.35 -15.20 6.88
N VAL A 58 -4.67 -14.18 6.08
CA VAL A 58 -4.92 -12.80 6.52
C VAL A 58 -6.08 -12.72 7.52
N GLN A 59 -7.10 -13.59 7.40
CA GLN A 59 -8.23 -13.62 8.35
C GLN A 59 -7.85 -13.95 9.79
N TYR A 60 -6.69 -14.56 10.03
CA TYR A 60 -6.21 -14.91 11.36
C TYR A 60 -5.41 -13.77 12.02
N ILE A 61 -5.17 -12.66 11.33
CA ILE A 61 -4.39 -11.54 11.86
C ILE A 61 -5.23 -10.83 12.93
N PRO A 62 -4.78 -10.79 14.21
CA PRO A 62 -5.51 -10.09 15.25
C PRO A 62 -5.52 -8.58 15.00
N MET A 63 -6.67 -7.94 15.23
CA MET A 63 -6.79 -6.47 15.09
C MET A 63 -5.83 -5.71 16.00
N ALA A 64 -5.46 -6.28 17.15
CA ALA A 64 -4.47 -5.71 18.06
C ALA A 64 -3.08 -5.56 17.39
N CYS A 65 -2.68 -6.50 16.54
CA CYS A 65 -1.42 -6.41 15.79
C CYS A 65 -1.46 -5.26 14.78
N LEU A 66 -2.57 -5.12 14.05
CA LEU A 66 -2.76 -4.02 13.09
C LEU A 66 -2.77 -2.66 13.81
N ALA A 67 -3.44 -2.56 14.95
CA ALA A 67 -3.44 -1.35 15.77
C ALA A 67 -2.02 -0.98 16.26
N GLY A 68 -1.23 -1.96 16.70
CA GLY A 68 0.17 -1.74 17.09
C GLY A 68 1.02 -1.17 15.95
N VAL A 69 0.86 -1.70 14.74
CA VAL A 69 1.53 -1.16 13.55
C VAL A 69 1.11 0.29 13.28
N LEU A 70 -0.19 0.59 13.37
CA LEU A 70 -0.70 1.95 13.16
C LEU A 70 -0.16 2.96 14.18
N VAL A 71 -0.03 2.58 15.46
CA VAL A 71 0.56 3.43 16.50
C VAL A 71 2.02 3.74 16.19
N ILE A 72 2.80 2.74 15.78
CA ILE A 72 4.21 2.92 15.43
C ILE A 72 4.36 3.79 14.19
N VAL A 73 3.51 3.60 13.18
CA VAL A 73 3.50 4.46 11.98
C VAL A 73 3.17 5.89 12.36
N ALA A 74 2.15 6.11 13.22
CA ALA A 74 1.79 7.44 13.68
C ALA A 74 2.89 8.12 14.51
N TYR A 75 3.66 7.36 15.30
CA TYR A 75 4.78 7.89 16.07
C TYR A 75 6.01 8.25 15.20
N ASN A 76 6.21 7.55 14.09
CA ASN A 76 7.35 7.76 13.18
C ASN A 76 7.06 8.74 12.03
N MET A 77 5.84 9.29 11.94
CA MET A 77 5.48 10.37 11.01
C MET A 77 5.70 11.73 11.67
#